data_AF-A0A7W2YF28-F1
#
_entry.id   AF-A0A7W2YF28-F1
#
_cell.length_a   1.000
_cell.length_b   1.000
_cell.length_c   1.000
_cell.angle_alpha   90.00
_cell.angle_beta   90.00
_cell.angle_gamma   90.00
#
_symmetry.space_group_name_H-M   'P 1'
#
loop_
_entity.id
_entity.type
_entity.pdbx_description
1 polymer ?
#
loop_
_entity_poly.entity_id
_entity_poly.type
_entity_poly.pdbx_seq_one_letter_code
_entity_poly.pdbx_strand_id
1 'polypeptide(L)'
;MRKEQLAKFQNQINSAVIGYLNLLERKELLSVSINTSSSLSNLDSPIQRCILSIQDTIYASLIVDVHSWLFDKSDKSSNLSPYNLLESLVDPDVKFNTKRLQEYFITTPSSLNLSESGSNWQEDFVSERKAKFDQVFHECTRNIKRLLHSEEAARIKPLRDKFLAHKDGVYDVKANGHKIGDVFYLLDQMKNILLSLNTLFQRVSYPIEESEQQAKSNAEEFWNRVART
;
A
#
# COMPACT_ATOMS: atom_id res chain seq x y z
N MET A 1 -16.46 -16.81 7.54
CA MET A 1 -15.14 -16.39 8.02
C MET A 1 -15.03 -16.88 9.46
N ARG A 2 -14.05 -17.72 9.78
CA ARG A 2 -13.82 -18.16 11.17
C ARG A 2 -13.11 -17.04 11.95
N LYS A 3 -13.15 -17.06 13.28
CA LYS A 3 -12.45 -16.06 14.13
C LYS A 3 -10.96 -16.00 13.80
N GLU A 4 -10.35 -17.16 13.59
CA GLU A 4 -8.95 -17.32 13.17
C GLU A 4 -8.64 -16.66 11.82
N GLN A 5 -9.59 -16.75 10.87
CA GLN A 5 -9.43 -16.15 9.55
C GLN A 5 -9.53 -14.62 9.60
N LEU A 6 -10.42 -14.07 10.43
CA LEU A 6 -10.48 -12.62 10.67
C LEU A 6 -9.18 -12.12 11.31
N ALA A 7 -8.68 -12.80 12.34
CA ALA A 7 -7.42 -12.45 12.99
C ALA A 7 -6.23 -12.52 12.00
N LYS A 8 -6.22 -13.52 11.12
CA LYS A 8 -5.22 -13.62 10.05
C LYS A 8 -5.27 -12.40 9.11
N PHE A 9 -6.45 -12.02 8.65
CA PHE A 9 -6.61 -10.84 7.78
C PHE A 9 -6.22 -9.54 8.48
N GLN A 10 -6.57 -9.38 9.76
CA GLN A 10 -6.14 -8.24 10.56
C GLN A 10 -4.61 -8.15 10.64
N ASN A 11 -3.92 -9.27 10.87
CA ASN A 11 -2.45 -9.31 10.89
C ASN A 11 -1.83 -8.99 9.53
N GLN A 12 -2.42 -9.49 8.43
CA GLN A 12 -1.97 -9.16 7.07
C GLN A 12 -2.12 -7.67 6.78
N ILE A 13 -3.25 -7.06 7.15
CA ILE A 13 -3.48 -5.62 6.98
C ILE A 13 -2.50 -4.82 7.83
N ASN A 14 -2.30 -5.17 9.11
CA ASN A 14 -1.34 -4.49 9.97
C ASN A 14 0.08 -4.53 9.37
N SER A 15 0.50 -5.71 8.93
CA SER A 15 1.81 -5.89 8.29
C SER A 15 1.94 -5.08 7.01
N ALA A 16 0.89 -5.01 6.20
CA ALA A 16 0.89 -4.24 4.95
C ALA A 16 0.91 -2.73 5.20
N VAL A 17 0.20 -2.24 6.22
CA VAL A 17 0.24 -0.83 6.62
C VAL A 17 1.62 -0.46 7.17
N ILE A 18 2.21 -1.28 8.05
CA ILE A 18 3.59 -1.06 8.53
C ILE A 18 4.58 -1.10 7.36
N GLY A 19 4.42 -2.05 6.44
CA GLY A 19 5.23 -2.13 5.22
C GLY A 19 5.11 -0.85 4.38
N TYR A 20 3.90 -0.29 4.24
CA TYR A 20 3.67 0.98 3.55
C TYR A 20 4.40 2.13 4.19
N LEU A 21 4.30 2.27 5.52
CA LEU A 21 5.04 3.29 6.26
C LEU A 21 6.56 3.18 6.03
N ASN A 22 7.10 1.96 6.03
CA ASN A 22 8.52 1.70 5.77
C ASN A 22 8.94 1.95 4.29
N LEU A 23 7.99 2.07 3.37
CA LEU A 23 8.24 2.38 1.96
C LEU A 23 8.24 3.89 1.69
N LEU A 24 7.62 4.69 2.57
CA LEU A 24 7.45 6.13 2.35
C LEU A 24 8.77 6.86 2.17
N GLU A 25 9.77 6.58 3.01
CA GLU A 25 11.08 7.23 2.90
C GLU A 25 11.73 6.97 1.54
N ARG A 26 11.68 5.72 1.06
CA ARG A 26 12.21 5.32 -0.25
C ARG A 26 11.44 5.96 -1.39
N LYS A 27 10.11 5.92 -1.33
CA LYS A 27 9.22 6.56 -2.31
C LYS A 27 9.51 8.06 -2.42
N GLU A 28 9.54 8.77 -1.30
CA GLU A 28 9.73 10.22 -1.28
C GLU A 28 11.17 10.62 -1.63
N LEU A 29 12.19 9.85 -1.21
CA LEU A 29 13.57 10.07 -1.67
C LEU A 29 13.67 9.99 -3.20
N LEU A 30 13.06 8.99 -3.83
CA LEU A 30 13.06 8.89 -5.29
C LEU A 30 12.25 10.03 -5.92
N SER A 31 11.03 10.29 -5.44
CA SER A 31 10.14 11.33 -5.95
C SER A 31 10.80 12.72 -5.93
N VAL A 32 11.35 13.12 -4.79
CA VAL A 32 12.03 14.42 -4.62
C VAL A 32 13.27 14.52 -5.50
N SER A 33 14.04 13.44 -5.64
CA SER A 33 15.24 13.43 -6.49
C SER A 33 14.91 13.70 -7.97
N ILE A 34 13.78 13.18 -8.43
CA ILE A 34 13.30 13.39 -9.81
C ILE A 34 12.84 14.85 -9.98
N ASN A 35 12.12 15.38 -8.99
CA ASN A 35 11.60 16.74 -9.00
C ASN A 35 12.71 17.82 -8.90
N THR A 36 13.83 17.48 -8.26
CA THR A 36 15.00 18.39 -8.09
C THR A 36 16.12 18.12 -9.10
N SER A 37 15.84 17.34 -10.15
CA SER A 37 16.82 16.88 -11.15
C SER A 37 17.65 18.00 -11.78
N SER A 38 17.05 19.18 -12.02
CA SER A 38 17.76 20.35 -12.57
C SER A 38 18.85 20.92 -11.65
N SER A 39 18.63 20.87 -10.34
CA SER A 39 19.63 21.28 -9.35
C SER A 39 20.75 20.24 -9.24
N LEU A 40 20.39 18.95 -9.27
CA LEU A 40 21.34 17.84 -9.17
C LEU A 40 22.20 17.67 -10.43
N SER A 41 21.70 18.08 -11.60
CA SER A 41 22.44 18.04 -12.87
C SER A 41 23.56 19.07 -12.99
N ASN A 42 23.68 20.00 -12.03
CA ASN A 42 24.77 20.98 -11.99
C ASN A 42 25.99 20.49 -11.21
N LEU A 43 25.88 19.34 -10.53
CA LEU A 43 26.96 18.74 -9.74
C LEU A 43 28.01 18.09 -10.64
N ASP A 44 29.20 17.82 -10.12
CA ASP A 44 30.27 17.15 -10.87
C ASP A 44 29.83 15.76 -11.37
N SER A 45 30.34 15.36 -12.55
CA SER A 45 29.96 14.11 -13.22
C SER A 45 30.05 12.85 -12.34
N PRO A 46 31.07 12.66 -11.48
CA PRO A 46 31.10 11.52 -10.56
C PRO A 46 29.94 11.52 -9.56
N ILE A 47 29.54 12.69 -9.05
CA ILE A 47 28.42 12.83 -8.10
C ILE A 47 27.10 12.50 -8.80
N GLN A 48 26.90 13.00 -10.02
CA GLN A 48 25.71 12.66 -10.82
C GLN A 48 25.56 11.15 -11.04
N ARG A 49 26.66 10.44 -11.31
CA ARG A 49 26.63 8.99 -11.46
C ARG A 49 26.23 8.29 -10.17
N CYS A 50 26.73 8.73 -9.02
CA CYS A 50 26.31 8.20 -7.71
C CYS A 50 24.82 8.42 -7.45
N ILE A 51 24.29 9.59 -7.80
CA ILE A 51 22.86 9.92 -7.66
C ILE A 51 22.01 8.97 -8.50
N LEU A 52 22.37 8.74 -9.76
CA LEU A 52 21.67 7.79 -10.62
C LEU A 52 21.68 6.37 -10.03
N SER A 53 22.82 5.90 -9.52
CA SER A 53 22.91 4.59 -8.87
C SER A 53 22.00 4.48 -7.63
N ILE A 54 21.90 5.56 -6.84
CA ILE A 54 20.97 5.62 -5.70
C ILE A 54 19.52 5.53 -6.19
N GLN A 55 19.15 6.30 -7.21
CA GLN A 55 17.80 6.28 -7.79
C GLN A 55 17.42 4.89 -8.31
N ASP A 56 18.31 4.24 -9.05
CA ASP A 56 18.09 2.90 -9.60
C ASP A 56 17.90 1.86 -8.48
N THR A 57 18.73 1.94 -7.44
CA THR A 57 18.64 1.04 -6.28
C THR A 57 17.31 1.21 -5.54
N ILE A 58 16.90 2.46 -5.31
CA ILE A 58 15.62 2.76 -4.65
C ILE A 58 14.46 2.26 -5.53
N TYR A 59 14.49 2.53 -6.83
CA TYR A 59 13.45 2.11 -7.76
C TYR A 59 13.30 0.58 -7.80
N ALA A 60 14.40 -0.15 -7.95
CA ALA A 60 14.40 -1.61 -7.93
C ALA A 60 13.84 -2.15 -6.60
N SER A 61 14.22 -1.54 -5.48
CA SER A 61 13.70 -1.90 -4.15
C SER A 61 12.19 -1.70 -4.05
N LEU A 62 11.65 -0.58 -4.54
CA LEU A 62 10.20 -0.33 -4.56
C LEU A 62 9.44 -1.32 -5.45
N ILE A 63 10.02 -1.72 -6.59
CA ILE A 63 9.41 -2.75 -7.46
C ILE A 63 9.27 -4.07 -6.73
N VAL A 64 10.32 -4.51 -6.03
CA VAL A 64 10.31 -5.77 -5.28
C VAL A 64 9.18 -5.77 -4.25
N ASP A 65 9.04 -4.68 -3.49
CA ASP A 65 8.01 -4.56 -2.47
C ASP A 65 6.59 -4.52 -3.07
N VAL A 66 6.35 -3.68 -4.09
CA VAL A 66 5.06 -3.63 -4.79
C VAL A 66 4.69 -4.97 -5.39
N HIS A 67 5.66 -5.67 -5.99
CA HIS A 67 5.43 -6.99 -6.56
C HIS A 67 5.05 -8.00 -5.48
N SER A 68 5.72 -7.97 -4.32
CA SER A 68 5.43 -8.86 -3.21
C SER A 68 4.00 -8.72 -2.68
N TRP A 69 3.44 -7.50 -2.75
CA TRP A 69 2.08 -7.24 -2.30
C TRP A 69 1.01 -7.60 -3.32
N LEU A 70 1.30 -7.36 -4.60
CA LEU A 70 0.31 -7.45 -5.67
C LEU A 70 0.31 -8.76 -6.45
N PHE A 71 1.39 -9.54 -6.40
CA PHE A 71 1.53 -10.72 -7.26
C PHE A 71 2.09 -11.96 -6.57
N ASP A 72 2.75 -11.81 -5.42
CA ASP A 72 3.36 -12.97 -4.75
C ASP A 72 2.32 -13.78 -4.00
N LYS A 73 1.80 -14.79 -4.70
CA LYS A 73 1.03 -15.85 -4.09
C LYS A 73 1.92 -16.66 -3.15
N SER A 74 1.41 -16.90 -1.95
CA SER A 74 2.07 -17.81 -1.03
C SER A 74 1.05 -18.64 -0.28
N ASP A 75 1.26 -19.95 -0.33
CA ASP A 75 0.46 -20.92 0.39
C ASP A 75 0.91 -21.06 1.85
N LYS A 76 2.02 -20.40 2.22
CA LYS A 76 2.52 -20.39 3.60
C LYS A 76 1.58 -19.56 4.46
N SER A 77 1.06 -20.17 5.52
CA SER A 77 0.17 -19.51 6.49
C SER A 77 0.83 -18.31 7.19
N SER A 78 2.16 -18.28 7.28
CA SER A 78 2.96 -17.19 7.83
C SER A 78 3.22 -16.04 6.86
N ASN A 79 2.83 -16.17 5.58
CA ASN A 79 2.99 -15.07 4.64
C ASN A 79 1.97 -13.97 4.94
N LEU A 80 2.49 -12.81 5.33
CA LEU A 80 1.72 -11.61 5.66
C LEU A 80 1.41 -10.73 4.44
N SER A 81 1.78 -11.16 3.23
CA SER A 81 1.42 -10.49 1.99
C SER A 81 -0.10 -10.29 1.90
N PRO A 82 -0.55 -9.09 1.52
CA PRO A 82 -1.97 -8.83 1.32
C PRO A 82 -2.53 -9.54 0.09
N TYR A 83 -1.71 -10.08 -0.83
CA TYR A 83 -2.15 -10.65 -2.11
C TYR A 83 -3.38 -11.56 -2.01
N ASN A 84 -3.28 -12.61 -1.19
CA ASN A 84 -4.36 -13.59 -1.02
C ASN A 84 -5.65 -12.95 -0.45
N LEU A 85 -5.52 -11.93 0.40
CA LEU A 85 -6.67 -11.18 0.91
C LEU A 85 -7.30 -10.35 -0.22
N LEU A 86 -6.49 -9.62 -0.99
CA LEU A 86 -6.95 -8.81 -2.12
C LEU A 86 -7.70 -9.67 -3.14
N GLU A 87 -7.13 -10.81 -3.55
CA GLU A 87 -7.80 -11.76 -4.45
C GLU A 87 -9.12 -12.25 -3.84
N SER A 88 -9.11 -12.70 -2.57
CA SER A 88 -10.31 -13.24 -1.93
C SER A 88 -11.47 -12.25 -1.83
N LEU A 89 -11.18 -10.94 -1.80
CA LEU A 89 -12.19 -9.89 -1.71
C LEU A 89 -12.87 -9.59 -3.04
N VAL A 90 -12.24 -9.95 -4.17
CA VAL A 90 -12.71 -9.59 -5.52
C VAL A 90 -13.02 -10.78 -6.42
N ASP A 91 -12.49 -11.95 -6.08
CA ASP A 91 -12.71 -13.21 -6.78
C ASP A 91 -14.16 -13.69 -6.56
N PRO A 92 -15.00 -13.77 -7.61
CA PRO A 92 -16.38 -14.21 -7.50
C PRO A 92 -16.51 -15.69 -7.09
N ASP A 93 -15.49 -16.51 -7.33
CA ASP A 93 -15.49 -17.94 -7.03
C ASP A 93 -15.09 -18.22 -5.57
N VAL A 94 -14.45 -17.24 -4.91
CA VAL A 94 -14.09 -17.31 -3.49
C VAL A 94 -15.26 -16.84 -2.63
N LYS A 95 -15.79 -17.75 -1.79
CA LYS A 95 -16.82 -17.42 -0.79
C LYS A 95 -16.24 -16.59 0.35
N PHE A 96 -15.98 -15.31 0.11
CA PHE A 96 -15.68 -14.34 1.17
C PHE A 96 -16.93 -14.11 2.01
N ASN A 97 -16.82 -14.32 3.33
CA ASN A 97 -17.97 -14.17 4.22
C ASN A 97 -18.06 -12.71 4.70
N THR A 98 -18.61 -11.86 3.83
CA THR A 98 -18.84 -10.43 4.08
C THR A 98 -19.77 -10.19 5.27
N LYS A 99 -20.78 -11.06 5.47
CA LYS A 99 -21.74 -10.93 6.59
C LYS A 99 -21.03 -10.89 7.94
N ARG A 100 -20.08 -11.80 8.16
CA ARG A 100 -19.32 -11.86 9.42
C ARG A 100 -18.35 -10.68 9.60
N LEU A 101 -17.83 -10.12 8.51
CA LEU A 101 -17.04 -8.90 8.59
C LEU A 101 -17.92 -7.70 8.95
N GLN A 102 -19.11 -7.60 8.35
CA GLN A 102 -20.10 -6.58 8.69
C GLN A 102 -20.52 -6.67 10.16
N GLU A 103 -20.85 -7.87 10.66
CA GLU A 103 -21.14 -8.13 12.07
C GLU A 103 -20.03 -7.59 13.00
N TYR A 104 -18.77 -7.87 12.68
CA TYR A 104 -17.63 -7.35 13.43
C TYR A 104 -17.56 -5.80 13.40
N PHE A 105 -17.79 -5.20 12.23
CA PHE A 105 -17.69 -3.76 12.01
C PHE A 105 -18.79 -2.95 12.72
N ILE A 106 -20.01 -3.50 12.76
CA ILE A 106 -21.17 -2.87 13.43
C ILE A 106 -21.22 -3.16 14.93
N THR A 107 -20.45 -4.13 15.42
CA THR A 107 -20.44 -4.47 16.86
C THR A 107 -19.94 -3.28 17.68
N THR A 108 -20.83 -2.72 18.50
CA THR A 108 -20.53 -1.61 19.41
C THR A 108 -19.35 -1.97 20.33
N PRO A 109 -18.32 -1.13 20.43
CA PRO A 109 -17.27 -1.29 21.42
C PRO A 109 -17.85 -1.38 22.83
N SER A 110 -17.33 -2.28 23.66
CA SER A 110 -17.76 -2.42 25.06
C SER A 110 -17.57 -1.13 25.87
N SER A 111 -16.63 -0.27 25.46
CA SER A 111 -16.38 1.06 26.04
C SER A 111 -17.50 2.08 25.79
N LEU A 112 -18.40 1.83 24.83
CA LEU A 112 -19.52 2.70 24.48
C LEU A 112 -20.85 2.19 25.02
N ASN A 113 -20.87 1.05 25.73
CA ASN A 113 -22.09 0.53 26.34
C ASN A 113 -22.45 1.37 27.57
N LEU A 114 -23.15 2.48 27.34
CA LEU A 114 -23.76 3.29 28.38
C LEU A 114 -24.90 2.47 29.00
N SER A 115 -24.85 2.29 30.32
CA SER A 115 -25.75 1.44 31.11
C SER A 115 -27.19 1.95 31.20
N GLU A 116 -27.62 2.80 30.27
CA GLU A 116 -28.95 3.40 30.27
C GLU A 116 -29.84 2.71 29.24
N SER A 117 -30.86 2.05 29.78
CA SER A 117 -31.99 1.45 29.11
C SER A 117 -32.78 2.50 28.32
N GLY A 118 -32.37 2.70 27.06
CA GLY A 118 -33.04 3.54 26.05
C GLY A 118 -32.45 3.24 24.67
N SER A 119 -32.98 2.20 24.01
CA SER A 119 -32.37 1.44 22.90
C SER A 119 -32.22 2.15 21.55
N ASN A 120 -32.65 3.40 21.39
CA ASN A 120 -32.67 4.05 20.06
C ASN A 120 -31.27 4.38 19.53
N TRP A 121 -30.34 4.81 20.40
CA TRP A 121 -29.00 5.19 19.94
C TRP A 121 -28.19 3.98 19.42
N GLN A 122 -28.42 2.78 19.97
CA GLN A 122 -27.76 1.56 19.52
C GLN A 122 -28.27 1.15 18.13
N GLU A 123 -29.57 1.28 17.91
CA GLU A 123 -30.18 1.03 16.60
C GLU A 123 -29.68 2.02 15.56
N ASP A 124 -29.61 3.31 15.89
CA ASP A 124 -29.05 4.36 15.03
C ASP A 124 -27.57 4.10 14.72
N PHE A 125 -26.77 3.76 15.74
CA PHE A 125 -25.37 3.40 15.58
C PHE A 125 -25.19 2.21 14.63
N VAL A 126 -25.94 1.13 14.85
CA VAL A 126 -25.87 -0.07 13.99
C VAL A 126 -26.28 0.26 12.57
N SER A 127 -27.34 1.06 12.38
CA SER A 127 -27.84 1.48 11.06
C SER A 127 -26.79 2.31 10.30
N GLU A 128 -26.22 3.34 10.94
CA GLU A 128 -25.18 4.18 10.35
C GLU A 128 -23.92 3.37 10.01
N ARG A 129 -23.47 2.51 10.93
CA ARG A 129 -22.30 1.66 10.71
C ARG A 129 -22.53 0.66 9.60
N LYS A 130 -23.75 0.13 9.43
CA LYS A 130 -24.08 -0.75 8.33
C LYS A 130 -23.99 -0.03 6.98
N ALA A 131 -24.57 1.16 6.87
CA ALA A 131 -24.48 1.97 5.65
C ALA A 131 -23.02 2.32 5.32
N LYS A 132 -22.25 2.72 6.32
CA LYS A 132 -20.80 3.00 6.17
C LYS A 132 -20.02 1.77 5.75
N PHE A 133 -20.32 0.60 6.32
CA PHE A 133 -19.69 -0.65 5.93
C PHE A 133 -19.93 -0.95 4.45
N ASP A 134 -21.19 -0.88 3.99
CA ASP A 134 -21.56 -1.21 2.62
C ASP A 134 -20.87 -0.27 1.62
N GLN A 135 -20.83 1.04 1.93
CA GLN A 135 -20.12 2.04 1.12
C GLN A 135 -18.61 1.73 1.04
N VAL A 136 -17.93 1.60 2.18
CA VAL A 136 -16.48 1.40 2.23
C VAL A 136 -16.10 0.05 1.60
N PHE A 137 -16.88 -1.01 1.84
CA PHE A 137 -16.64 -2.32 1.26
C PHE A 137 -16.79 -2.31 -0.27
N HIS A 138 -17.84 -1.67 -0.78
CA HIS A 138 -18.06 -1.54 -2.21
C HIS A 138 -16.93 -0.74 -2.88
N GLU A 139 -16.55 0.39 -2.30
CA GLU A 139 -15.47 1.21 -2.84
C GLU A 139 -14.12 0.48 -2.78
N CYS A 140 -13.82 -0.19 -1.66
CA CYS A 140 -12.60 -0.96 -1.49
C CYS A 140 -12.48 -2.07 -2.54
N THR A 141 -13.51 -2.91 -2.70
CA THR A 141 -13.50 -4.01 -3.68
C THR A 141 -13.42 -3.50 -5.12
N ARG A 142 -14.09 -2.38 -5.44
CA ARG A 142 -13.95 -1.71 -6.74
C ARG A 142 -12.52 -1.24 -6.99
N ASN A 143 -11.88 -0.61 -6.01
CA ASN A 143 -10.51 -0.12 -6.13
C ASN A 143 -9.50 -1.26 -6.28
N ILE A 144 -9.69 -2.37 -5.53
CA ILE A 144 -8.88 -3.58 -5.69
C ILE A 144 -9.02 -4.14 -7.11
N LYS A 145 -10.25 -4.31 -7.62
CA LYS A 145 -10.50 -4.79 -8.99
C LYS A 145 -9.82 -3.90 -10.03
N ARG A 146 -9.98 -2.58 -9.90
CA ARG A 146 -9.35 -1.61 -10.80
C ARG A 146 -7.83 -1.69 -10.76
N LEU A 147 -7.24 -1.82 -9.57
CA LEU A 147 -5.79 -1.91 -9.41
C LEU A 147 -5.23 -3.18 -10.06
N LEU A 148 -5.82 -4.35 -9.77
CA LEU A 148 -5.35 -5.64 -10.29
C LEU A 148 -5.47 -5.75 -11.83
N HIS A 149 -6.40 -5.01 -12.44
CA HIS A 149 -6.58 -4.96 -13.91
C HIS A 149 -5.99 -3.69 -14.55
N SER A 150 -5.23 -2.90 -13.79
CA SER A 150 -4.60 -1.68 -14.32
C SER A 150 -3.44 -2.01 -15.27
N GLU A 151 -3.17 -1.13 -16.22
CA GLU A 151 -2.03 -1.29 -17.12
C GLU A 151 -0.70 -1.20 -16.35
N GLU A 152 -0.64 -0.38 -15.30
CA GLU A 152 0.53 -0.27 -14.42
C GLU A 152 0.84 -1.60 -13.75
N ALA A 153 -0.17 -2.30 -13.23
CA ALA A 153 0.00 -3.62 -12.65
C ALA A 153 0.50 -4.63 -13.69
N ALA A 154 -0.05 -4.59 -14.91
CA ALA A 154 0.40 -5.44 -16.01
C ALA A 154 1.86 -5.16 -16.42
N ARG A 155 2.29 -3.89 -16.39
CA ARG A 155 3.67 -3.49 -16.69
C ARG A 155 4.64 -3.89 -15.58
N ILE A 156 4.27 -3.76 -14.30
CA ILE A 156 5.16 -4.08 -13.17
C ILE A 156 5.27 -5.59 -12.91
N LYS A 157 4.24 -6.38 -13.20
CA LYS A 157 4.23 -7.82 -12.98
C LYS A 157 5.46 -8.56 -13.56
N PRO A 158 5.84 -8.41 -14.83
CA PRO A 158 7.05 -9.06 -15.35
C PRO A 158 8.36 -8.35 -14.94
N LEU A 159 8.29 -7.17 -14.34
CA LEU A 159 9.44 -6.28 -14.18
C LEU A 159 10.43 -6.79 -13.13
N ARG A 160 9.93 -7.29 -11.99
CA ARG A 160 10.80 -7.83 -10.93
C ARG A 160 11.67 -8.98 -11.45
N ASP A 161 11.05 -9.94 -12.12
CA ASP A 161 11.74 -11.14 -12.61
C ASP A 161 12.77 -10.77 -13.69
N LYS A 162 12.49 -9.76 -14.52
CA LYS A 162 13.47 -9.18 -15.44
C LYS A 162 14.64 -8.52 -14.72
N PHE A 163 14.39 -7.69 -13.71
CA PHE A 163 15.44 -7.07 -12.89
C PHE A 163 16.38 -8.11 -12.26
N LEU A 164 15.82 -9.21 -11.74
CA LEU A 164 16.59 -10.30 -11.14
C LEU A 164 17.34 -11.16 -12.17
N ALA A 165 16.86 -11.23 -13.41
CA ALA A 165 17.47 -12.02 -14.47
C ALA A 165 18.74 -11.37 -15.06
N HIS A 166 18.88 -10.05 -14.99
CA HIS A 166 20.08 -9.34 -15.45
C HIS A 166 21.20 -9.45 -14.40
N LYS A 167 22.08 -10.45 -14.57
CA LYS A 167 23.24 -10.73 -13.70
C LYS A 167 24.20 -9.54 -13.53
N ASP A 168 24.16 -8.59 -14.46
CA ASP A 168 25.08 -7.45 -14.52
C ASP A 168 24.43 -6.14 -14.00
N GLY A 169 23.18 -6.19 -13.53
CA GLY A 169 22.48 -5.06 -12.89
C GLY A 169 21.99 -3.95 -13.83
N VAL A 170 22.13 -4.09 -15.15
CA VAL A 170 21.78 -3.05 -16.13
C VAL A 170 20.48 -3.42 -16.87
N TYR A 171 19.34 -3.35 -16.19
CA TYR A 171 18.04 -3.35 -16.87
C TYR A 171 17.64 -1.90 -17.17
N ASP A 172 17.65 -1.51 -18.45
CA ASP A 172 17.17 -0.19 -18.85
C ASP A 172 15.64 -0.14 -18.81
N VAL A 173 15.12 0.35 -17.69
CA VAL A 173 13.70 0.52 -17.38
C VAL A 173 12.99 1.31 -18.48
N LYS A 174 13.62 2.39 -18.95
CA LYS A 174 13.02 3.33 -19.90
C LYS A 174 13.01 2.76 -21.31
N ALA A 175 14.10 2.12 -21.75
CA ALA A 175 14.17 1.46 -23.06
C ALA A 175 13.17 0.31 -23.19
N ASN A 176 12.78 -0.31 -22.07
CA ASN A 176 11.78 -1.38 -22.02
C ASN A 176 10.34 -0.88 -21.75
N GLY A 177 10.08 0.43 -21.82
CA GLY A 177 8.74 1.00 -21.75
C GLY A 177 8.13 1.08 -20.34
N HIS A 178 8.93 0.87 -19.29
CA HIS A 178 8.48 1.03 -17.91
C HIS A 178 8.71 2.46 -17.43
N LYS A 179 7.82 2.95 -16.56
CA LYS A 179 7.92 4.29 -15.99
C LYS A 179 8.01 4.22 -14.48
N ILE A 180 8.81 5.10 -13.88
CA ILE A 180 8.84 5.27 -12.41
C ILE A 180 7.43 5.59 -11.88
N GLY A 181 6.65 6.36 -12.65
CA GLY A 181 5.25 6.66 -12.36
C GLY A 181 4.34 5.45 -12.21
N ASP A 182 4.65 4.31 -12.82
CA ASP A 182 3.86 3.08 -12.66
C ASP A 182 3.91 2.60 -11.19
N VAL A 183 5.11 2.58 -10.59
CA VAL A 183 5.31 2.17 -9.21
C VAL A 183 4.65 3.16 -8.24
N PHE A 184 4.77 4.46 -8.49
CA PHE A 184 4.12 5.49 -7.68
C PHE A 184 2.60 5.41 -7.73
N TYR A 185 2.03 5.17 -8.91
CA TYR A 185 0.60 4.94 -9.06
C TYR A 185 0.15 3.72 -8.24
N LEU A 186 0.85 2.58 -8.37
CA LEU A 186 0.48 1.37 -7.62
C LEU A 186 0.57 1.58 -6.11
N LEU A 187 1.60 2.28 -5.61
CA LEU A 187 1.74 2.61 -4.20
C LEU A 187 0.60 3.50 -3.68
N ASP A 188 0.20 4.52 -4.45
CA ASP A 188 -0.91 5.40 -4.06
C ASP A 188 -2.27 4.67 -4.07
N GLN A 189 -2.52 3.82 -5.07
CA GLN A 189 -3.72 2.98 -5.07
C GLN A 189 -3.71 1.99 -3.90
N MET A 190 -2.55 1.42 -3.58
CA MET A 190 -2.39 0.54 -2.42
C MET A 190 -2.64 1.28 -1.11
N LYS A 191 -2.19 2.53 -0.94
CA LYS A 191 -2.55 3.35 0.23
C LYS A 191 -4.06 3.41 0.43
N ASN A 192 -4.80 3.77 -0.61
CA ASN A 192 -6.25 3.94 -0.53
C ASN A 192 -6.96 2.62 -0.18
N ILE A 193 -6.48 1.51 -0.75
CA ILE A 193 -6.95 0.16 -0.43
C ILE A 193 -6.64 -0.18 1.04
N LEU A 194 -5.42 0.06 1.51
CA LEU A 194 -5.00 -0.23 2.87
C LEU A 194 -5.78 0.58 3.90
N LEU A 195 -6.06 1.86 3.64
CA LEU A 195 -6.93 2.69 4.49
C LEU A 195 -8.35 2.13 4.58
N SER A 196 -8.90 1.68 3.44
CA SER A 196 -10.23 1.06 3.39
C SER A 196 -10.26 -0.27 4.15
N LEU A 197 -9.24 -1.11 3.94
CA LEU A 197 -9.09 -2.38 4.65
C LEU A 197 -8.89 -2.16 6.15
N ASN A 198 -8.07 -1.17 6.54
CA ASN A 198 -7.89 -0.81 7.94
C ASN A 198 -9.22 -0.40 8.57
N THR A 199 -9.99 0.43 7.88
CA THR A 199 -11.33 0.84 8.33
C THR A 199 -12.26 -0.36 8.52
N LEU A 200 -12.27 -1.31 7.59
CA LEU A 200 -13.17 -2.47 7.61
C LEU A 200 -12.79 -3.53 8.65
N PHE A 201 -11.49 -3.77 8.85
CA PHE A 201 -11.00 -4.90 9.64
C PHE A 201 -10.41 -4.53 10.99
N GLN A 202 -10.00 -3.27 11.19
CA GLN A 202 -9.30 -2.86 12.40
C GLN A 202 -10.05 -1.76 13.14
N ARG A 203 -9.66 -1.60 14.40
CA ARG A 203 -10.08 -0.50 15.28
C ARG A 203 -8.91 0.42 15.63
N VAL A 204 -7.81 0.29 14.90
CA VAL A 204 -6.57 1.03 15.10
C VAL A 204 -6.46 2.07 14.00
N SER A 205 -5.93 3.25 14.35
CA SER A 205 -5.56 4.28 13.39
C SER A 205 -4.04 4.28 13.21
N TYR A 206 -3.59 4.51 11.98
CA TYR A 206 -2.18 4.68 11.66
C TYR A 206 -1.95 6.11 11.18
N PRO A 207 -0.83 6.76 11.56
CA PRO A 207 -0.53 8.13 11.19
C PRO A 207 0.04 8.21 9.76
N ILE A 208 -0.72 7.75 8.78
CA ILE A 208 -0.24 7.64 7.39
C ILE A 208 0.06 9.02 6.81
N GLU A 209 -0.84 9.99 7.02
CA GLU A 209 -0.70 11.34 6.46
C GLU A 209 0.51 12.07 7.07
N GLU A 210 0.68 12.00 8.39
CA GLU A 210 1.81 12.60 9.09
C GLU A 210 3.13 11.95 8.65
N SER A 211 3.12 10.61 8.46
CA SER A 211 4.30 9.88 7.99
C SER A 211 4.66 10.24 6.54
N GLU A 212 3.67 10.45 5.66
CA GLU A 212 3.89 10.92 4.28
C GLU A 212 4.54 12.31 4.27
N GLN A 213 4.03 13.23 5.08
CA GLN A 213 4.58 14.58 5.22
C GLN A 213 6.02 14.55 5.76
N GLN A 214 6.26 13.75 6.81
CA GLN A 214 7.59 13.63 7.40
C GLN A 214 8.60 13.01 6.42
N ALA A 215 8.22 11.93 5.71
CA ALA A 215 9.08 11.29 4.72
C ALA A 215 9.46 12.24 3.59
N LYS A 216 8.50 13.05 3.12
CA LYS A 216 8.75 14.09 2.11
C LYS A 216 9.70 15.18 2.62
N SER A 217 9.45 15.70 3.83
CA SER A 217 10.33 16.69 4.47
C SER A 217 11.76 16.19 4.60
N ASN A 218 11.95 14.95 5.06
CA ASN A 218 13.27 14.31 5.18
C ASN A 218 13.96 14.16 3.83
N ALA A 219 13.23 13.77 2.78
CA ALA A 219 13.76 13.63 1.44
C ALA A 219 14.19 14.98 0.84
N GLU A 220 13.39 16.02 1.02
CA GLU A 220 13.72 17.39 0.62
C GLU A 220 14.98 17.89 1.33
N GLU A 221 15.08 17.68 2.65
CA GLU A 221 16.27 18.04 3.41
C GLU A 221 17.53 17.30 2.90
N PHE A 222 17.42 15.99 2.68
CA PHE A 222 18.52 15.18 2.16
C PHE A 222 19.05 15.72 0.82
N TRP A 223 18.18 15.88 -0.18
CA TRP A 223 18.59 16.32 -1.50
C TRP A 223 19.07 17.78 -1.53
N ASN A 224 18.51 18.64 -0.69
CA ASN A 224 19.00 20.00 -0.53
C ASN A 224 20.42 20.05 0.04
N ARG A 225 20.79 19.13 0.93
CA ARG A 225 22.17 19.01 1.44
C ARG A 225 23.11 18.49 0.36
N VAL A 226 22.70 17.48 -0.39
CA VAL A 226 23.48 16.93 -1.52
C VAL A 226 23.74 17.99 -2.58
N ALA A 227 22.72 18.78 -2.97
CA ALA A 227 22.85 19.82 -3.99
C ALA A 227 23.75 21.00 -3.61
N ARG A 228 24.13 21.12 -2.34
CA ARG A 228 25.02 22.18 -1.82
C ARG A 228 26.46 21.71 -1.62
N THR A 229 26.73 20.42 -1.86
CA THR A 229 28.07 19.82 -1.76
C THR A 229 28.78 19.93 -3.09
#